data_AF-A0A2S9IJH9-F1
#
_entry.id   AF-A0A2S9IJH9-F1
#
_cell.length_a   1.000
_cell.length_b   1.000
_cell.length_c   1.000
_cell.angle_alpha   90.00
_cell.angle_beta   90.00
_cell.angle_gamma   90.00
#
_symmetry.space_group_name_H-M   'P 1'
#
loop_
_entity.id
_entity.type
_entity.pdbx_description
1 polymer ?
#
loop_
_entity_poly.entity_id
_entity_poly.type
_entity_poly.pdbx_seq_one_letter_code
_entity_poly.pdbx_strand_id
1 'polypeptide(L)'
;MARPKLGETDTERMQLKITRAEIEAIDDWRFANRVPSRSEAVRRLVQIGIQSDESLQQIRAQADGTYEFISGRFEQALTDIKKGPDKDGWLAIINILLLMNLDTMQMIGNLGSTARQASDQLEAMKGDAKVPELIANSKNVSREYEVTRSRIQDIMGRMETKK
;
A
#
# COMPACT_ATOMS: atom_id res chain seq x y z
N MET A 1 22.77 -19.11 35.42
CA MET A 1 23.02 -18.83 33.98
C MET A 1 22.10 -17.70 33.56
N ALA A 2 22.62 -16.61 33.01
CA ALA A 2 21.82 -15.49 32.52
C ALA A 2 20.95 -15.94 31.34
N ARG A 3 19.67 -15.54 31.33
CA ARG A 3 18.75 -15.89 30.23
C ARG A 3 19.15 -15.08 28.99
N PRO A 4 19.35 -15.70 27.82
CA PRO A 4 19.66 -14.95 26.61
C PRO A 4 18.51 -14.00 26.29
N LYS A 5 18.83 -12.71 26.11
CA LYS A 5 17.89 -11.68 25.68
C LYS A 5 17.65 -11.82 24.17
N LEU A 6 16.38 -11.87 23.78
CA LEU A 6 15.95 -11.99 22.38
C LEU A 6 15.43 -10.65 21.83
N GLY A 7 15.66 -9.55 22.56
CA GLY A 7 15.22 -8.18 22.30
C GLY A 7 15.63 -7.24 23.44
N GLU A 8 15.05 -6.04 23.50
CA GLU A 8 15.33 -5.06 24.57
C GLU A 8 14.86 -5.54 25.95
N THR A 9 13.81 -6.37 25.97
CA THR A 9 13.20 -6.94 27.17
C THR A 9 13.57 -8.41 27.39
N ASP A 10 13.35 -8.87 28.62
CA ASP A 10 13.54 -10.27 28.97
C ASP A 10 12.49 -11.16 28.27
N THR A 11 12.90 -12.37 27.91
CA THR A 11 12.00 -13.35 27.28
C THR A 11 11.08 -13.96 28.31
N GLU A 12 9.77 -13.97 28.05
CA GLU A 12 8.75 -14.60 28.88
C GLU A 12 8.28 -15.95 28.32
N ARG A 13 7.80 -16.85 29.20
CA ARG A 13 7.24 -18.15 28.79
C ARG A 13 5.72 -18.03 28.77
N MET A 14 5.12 -18.25 27.60
CA MET A 14 3.67 -18.29 27.41
C MET A 14 3.20 -19.74 27.32
N GLN A 15 2.16 -20.11 28.09
CA GLN A 15 1.47 -21.40 27.97
C GLN A 15 0.12 -21.18 27.26
N LEU A 16 -0.14 -21.96 26.20
CA LEU A 16 -1.33 -21.85 25.37
C LEU A 16 -1.92 -23.25 25.15
N LYS A 17 -3.26 -23.37 25.23
CA LYS A 17 -3.96 -24.55 24.72
C LYS A 17 -4.13 -24.39 23.22
N ILE A 18 -3.63 -25.36 22.47
CA ILE A 18 -3.62 -25.35 21.00
C ILE A 18 -3.93 -26.76 20.52
N THR A 19 -4.68 -26.88 19.43
CA THR A 19 -5.06 -28.17 18.87
C THR A 19 -3.88 -28.84 18.16
N ARG A 20 -3.99 -30.14 17.93
CA ARG A 20 -2.98 -30.89 17.17
C ARG A 20 -2.87 -30.39 15.72
N ALA A 21 -3.99 -30.08 15.08
CA ALA A 21 -4.01 -29.59 13.71
C ALA A 21 -3.29 -28.24 13.56
N GLU A 22 -3.45 -27.33 14.53
CA GLU A 22 -2.73 -26.05 14.53
C GLU A 22 -1.22 -26.24 14.75
N ILE A 23 -0.82 -27.18 15.61
CA ILE A 23 0.60 -27.53 15.78
C ILE A 23 1.20 -28.10 14.47
N GLU A 24 0.47 -28.97 13.77
CA GLU A 24 0.87 -29.52 12.48
C GLU A 24 1.02 -28.39 11.44
N ALA A 25 0.05 -27.46 11.36
CA ALA A 25 0.13 -26.31 10.46
C ALA A 25 1.34 -25.38 10.74
N ILE A 26 1.67 -25.15 12.01
CA ILE A 26 2.86 -24.37 12.41
C ILE A 26 4.15 -25.09 11.99
N ASP A 27 4.19 -26.42 12.16
CA ASP A 27 5.34 -27.22 11.77
C ASP A 27 5.52 -27.26 10.24
N ASP A 28 4.45 -27.42 9.48
CA ASP A 28 4.47 -27.37 8.02
C ASP A 28 4.97 -26.01 7.52
N TRP A 29 4.43 -24.92 8.06
CA TRP A 29 4.90 -23.57 7.75
C TRP A 29 6.38 -23.39 8.10
N ARG A 30 6.81 -23.86 9.27
CA ARG A 30 8.21 -23.81 9.70
C ARG A 30 9.11 -24.51 8.69
N PHE A 31 8.76 -25.71 8.27
CA PHE A 31 9.57 -26.50 7.34
C PHE A 31 9.64 -25.86 5.95
N ALA A 32 8.50 -25.39 5.43
CA ALA A 32 8.44 -24.68 4.16
C ALA A 32 9.35 -23.43 4.14
N ASN A 33 9.40 -22.70 5.25
CA ASN A 33 10.20 -21.47 5.38
C ASN A 33 11.58 -21.71 6.06
N ARG A 34 12.01 -22.97 6.20
CA ARG A 34 13.31 -23.37 6.78
C ARG A 34 13.60 -22.77 8.16
N VAL A 35 12.57 -22.54 8.97
CA VAL A 35 12.71 -21.98 10.32
C VAL A 35 13.16 -23.10 11.28
N PRO A 36 14.21 -22.90 12.09
CA PRO A 36 14.87 -24.02 12.78
C PRO A 36 14.11 -24.56 14.01
N SER A 37 13.23 -23.75 14.62
CA SER A 37 12.49 -24.17 15.83
C SER A 37 11.02 -23.78 15.78
N ARG A 38 10.17 -24.55 16.49
CA ARG A 38 8.75 -24.21 16.63
C ARG A 38 8.54 -22.87 17.33
N SER A 39 9.30 -22.61 18.40
CA SER A 39 9.19 -21.35 19.14
C SER A 39 9.53 -20.14 18.26
N GLU A 40 10.52 -20.25 17.39
CA GLU A 40 10.84 -19.21 16.43
C GLU A 40 9.75 -19.06 15.35
N ALA A 41 9.21 -20.17 14.85
CA ALA A 41 8.11 -20.13 13.90
C ALA A 41 6.87 -19.43 14.48
N VAL A 42 6.49 -19.76 15.71
CA VAL A 42 5.40 -19.09 16.42
C VAL A 42 5.67 -17.58 16.56
N ARG A 43 6.89 -17.18 16.95
CA ARG A 43 7.25 -15.76 17.06
C ARG A 43 7.12 -15.02 15.73
N ARG A 44 7.63 -15.60 14.64
CA ARG A 44 7.52 -15.01 13.30
C ARG A 44 6.08 -14.91 12.83
N LEU A 45 5.27 -15.96 13.05
CA LEU A 45 3.85 -15.95 12.73
C LEU A 45 3.07 -14.89 13.52
N VAL A 46 3.40 -14.67 14.80
CA VAL A 46 2.82 -13.58 15.59
C VAL A 46 3.21 -12.22 15.03
N GLN A 47 4.48 -12.00 14.70
CA GLN A 47 4.95 -10.76 14.08
C GLN A 47 4.28 -10.50 12.72
N ILE A 48 4.17 -11.54 11.89
CA ILE A 48 3.43 -11.52 10.63
C ILE A 48 1.98 -11.14 10.87
N GLY A 49 1.31 -11.73 11.86
CA GLY A 49 -0.08 -11.43 12.19
C GLY A 49 -0.29 -9.96 12.57
N ILE A 50 0.54 -9.44 13.47
CA ILE A 50 0.48 -8.03 13.91
C ILE A 50 0.72 -7.09 12.73
N GLN A 51 1.81 -7.30 11.98
CA GLN A 51 2.15 -6.41 10.86
C GLN A 51 1.12 -6.50 9.72
N SER A 52 0.57 -7.69 9.47
CA SER A 52 -0.47 -7.88 8.45
C SER A 52 -1.74 -7.13 8.80
N ASP A 53 -2.17 -7.17 10.08
CA ASP A 53 -3.36 -6.44 10.53
C ASP A 53 -3.20 -4.93 10.32
N GLU A 54 -2.09 -4.36 10.77
CA GLU A 54 -1.78 -2.94 10.56
C GLU A 54 -1.75 -2.57 9.07
N SER A 55 -1.08 -3.38 8.25
CA SER A 55 -0.96 -3.15 6.81
C SER A 55 -2.31 -3.21 6.11
N LEU A 56 -3.15 -4.19 6.45
CA LEU A 56 -4.49 -4.34 5.88
C LEU A 56 -5.39 -3.16 6.24
N GLN A 57 -5.31 -2.67 7.47
CA GLN A 57 -6.05 -1.48 7.89
C GLN A 57 -5.63 -0.23 7.09
N GLN A 58 -4.33 -0.03 6.87
CA GLN A 58 -3.83 1.08 6.06
C GLN A 58 -4.27 0.98 4.60
N ILE A 59 -4.16 -0.20 3.99
CA ILE A 59 -4.60 -0.45 2.61
C ILE A 59 -6.10 -0.18 2.49
N ARG A 60 -6.90 -0.67 3.44
CA ARG A 60 -8.34 -0.45 3.45
C ARG A 60 -8.68 1.04 3.56
N ALA A 61 -8.08 1.75 4.51
CA ALA A 61 -8.32 3.18 4.69
C ALA A 61 -7.94 4.00 3.44
N GLN A 62 -6.82 3.66 2.79
CA GLN A 62 -6.43 4.28 1.52
C GLN A 62 -7.41 3.97 0.39
N ALA A 63 -7.88 2.73 0.28
CA ALA A 63 -8.86 2.31 -0.72
C ALA A 63 -10.20 3.03 -0.53
N ASP A 64 -10.70 3.08 0.71
CA ASP A 64 -11.95 3.76 1.06
C ASP A 64 -11.85 5.25 0.73
N GLY A 65 -10.76 5.92 1.14
CA GLY A 65 -10.52 7.33 0.81
C GLY A 65 -10.37 7.59 -0.68
N THR A 66 -9.79 6.66 -1.44
CA THR A 66 -9.70 6.74 -2.90
C THR A 66 -11.08 6.69 -3.54
N TYR A 67 -11.93 5.76 -3.08
CA TYR A 67 -13.29 5.64 -3.58
C TYR A 67 -14.13 6.89 -3.30
N GLU A 68 -14.09 7.39 -2.07
CA GLU A 68 -14.80 8.62 -1.67
C GLU A 68 -14.34 9.83 -2.49
N PHE A 69 -13.03 9.97 -2.69
CA PHE A 69 -12.49 11.07 -3.47
C PHE A 69 -12.94 11.02 -4.94
N ILE A 70 -12.84 9.86 -5.59
CA ILE A 70 -13.18 9.70 -7.01
C ILE A 70 -14.69 9.87 -7.22
N SER A 71 -15.51 9.24 -6.37
CA SER A 71 -16.97 9.33 -6.46
C SER A 71 -17.44 10.77 -6.28
N GLY A 72 -16.96 11.49 -5.25
CA GLY A 72 -17.31 12.89 -5.03
C GLY A 72 -16.89 13.82 -6.18
N ARG A 73 -15.68 13.64 -6.71
CA ARG A 73 -15.20 14.39 -7.89
C ARG A 73 -16.05 14.09 -9.14
N PHE A 74 -16.44 12.83 -9.33
CA PHE A 74 -17.25 12.41 -10.46
C PHE A 74 -18.67 12.98 -10.40
N GLU A 75 -19.30 12.98 -9.22
CA GLU A 75 -20.62 13.59 -9.01
C GLU A 75 -20.60 15.10 -9.29
N GLN A 76 -19.54 15.79 -8.86
CA GLN A 76 -19.34 17.21 -9.17
C GLN A 76 -19.21 17.44 -10.68
N ALA A 77 -18.37 16.65 -11.36
CA ALA A 77 -18.18 16.73 -12.80
C ALA A 77 -19.50 16.50 -13.58
N LEU A 78 -20.29 15.50 -13.18
CA LEU A 78 -21.60 15.24 -13.77
C LEU A 78 -22.57 16.42 -13.57
N THR A 79 -22.54 17.03 -12.39
CA THR A 79 -23.37 18.20 -12.09
C THR A 79 -23.02 19.38 -13.00
N ASP A 80 -21.73 19.61 -13.25
CA ASP A 80 -21.28 20.70 -14.11
C ASP A 80 -21.54 20.43 -15.60
N ILE A 81 -21.40 19.17 -16.04
CA ILE A 81 -21.81 18.76 -17.40
C ILE A 81 -23.30 18.99 -17.63
N LYS A 82 -24.15 18.63 -16.66
CA LYS A 82 -25.62 18.80 -16.74
C LYS A 82 -26.05 20.26 -16.89
N LYS A 83 -25.26 21.23 -16.41
CA LYS A 83 -25.58 22.66 -16.53
C LYS A 83 -25.46 23.19 -17.97
N GLY A 84 -24.95 22.40 -18.91
CA GLY A 84 -24.79 22.84 -20.30
C GLY A 84 -23.60 23.80 -20.41
N PRO A 85 -22.37 23.30 -20.40
CA PRO A 85 -21.18 24.15 -20.52
C PRO A 85 -21.21 24.96 -21.82
N ASP A 86 -20.90 26.25 -21.72
CA ASP A 86 -20.52 27.05 -22.87
C ASP A 86 -19.15 26.56 -23.42
N LYS A 87 -18.61 27.25 -24.44
CA LYS A 87 -17.30 26.87 -25.02
C LYS A 87 -16.18 26.80 -23.98
N ASP A 88 -16.20 27.68 -22.97
CA ASP A 88 -15.21 27.72 -21.90
C ASP A 88 -15.47 26.62 -20.84
N GLY A 89 -16.74 26.27 -20.60
CA GLY A 89 -17.16 25.19 -19.72
C GLY A 89 -16.69 23.81 -20.21
N TRP A 90 -16.57 23.59 -21.51
CA TRP A 90 -16.01 22.33 -22.05
C TRP A 90 -14.53 22.16 -21.72
N LEU A 91 -13.74 23.24 -21.76
CA LEU A 91 -12.34 23.21 -21.33
C LEU A 91 -12.23 22.95 -19.83
N ALA A 92 -13.11 23.53 -19.02
CA ALA A 92 -13.16 23.26 -17.59
C ALA A 92 -13.48 21.79 -17.29
N ILE A 93 -14.43 21.18 -18.00
CA ILE A 93 -14.77 19.76 -17.87
C ILE A 93 -13.58 18.86 -18.26
N ILE A 94 -12.92 19.15 -19.38
CA ILE A 94 -11.73 18.40 -19.81
C ILE A 94 -10.62 18.49 -18.74
N ASN A 95 -10.38 19.68 -18.18
CA ASN A 95 -9.41 19.86 -17.09
C ASN A 95 -9.78 19.05 -15.85
N ILE A 96 -11.05 19.06 -15.45
CA ILE A 96 -11.54 18.25 -14.31
C ILE A 96 -11.28 16.77 -14.56
N LEU A 97 -11.59 16.25 -15.75
CA LEU A 97 -11.39 14.84 -16.09
C LEU A 97 -9.91 14.45 -16.13
N LEU A 98 -9.04 15.31 -16.67
CA LEU A 98 -7.59 15.07 -16.69
C LEU A 98 -6.99 15.07 -15.28
N LEU A 99 -7.38 16.02 -14.43
CA LEU A 99 -6.95 16.08 -13.03
C LEU A 99 -7.47 14.86 -12.25
N MET A 100 -8.73 14.47 -12.46
CA MET A 100 -9.28 13.25 -11.86
C MET A 100 -8.50 12.01 -12.27
N ASN A 101 -8.11 11.89 -13.55
CA ASN A 101 -7.30 10.75 -14.02
C ASN A 101 -5.94 10.70 -13.33
N LEU A 102 -5.25 11.84 -13.20
CA LEU A 102 -3.96 11.92 -12.53
C LEU A 102 -4.04 11.62 -11.03
N ASP A 103 -5.03 12.19 -10.34
CA ASP A 103 -5.25 11.94 -8.92
C ASP A 103 -5.56 10.45 -8.69
N THR A 104 -6.39 9.85 -9.56
CA THR A 104 -6.69 8.40 -9.53
C THR A 104 -5.43 7.56 -9.74
N MET A 105 -4.59 7.90 -10.71
CA MET A 105 -3.31 7.20 -10.94
C MET A 105 -2.38 7.29 -9.72
N GLN A 106 -2.30 8.46 -9.08
CA GLN A 106 -1.50 8.64 -7.87
C GLN A 106 -2.01 7.76 -6.74
N MET A 107 -3.32 7.75 -6.52
CA MET A 107 -3.96 6.96 -5.46
C MET A 107 -3.76 5.47 -5.66
N ILE A 108 -3.97 4.97 -6.88
CA ILE A 108 -3.68 3.56 -7.23
C ILE A 108 -2.20 3.24 -7.02
N GLY A 109 -1.29 4.14 -7.39
CA GLY A 109 0.15 3.99 -7.15
C GLY A 109 0.51 3.91 -5.65
N ASN A 110 -0.10 4.77 -4.83
CA ASN A 110 0.09 4.77 -3.38
C ASN A 110 -0.43 3.48 -2.74
N LEU A 111 -1.63 3.04 -3.15
CA LEU A 111 -2.20 1.77 -2.69
C LEU A 111 -1.30 0.59 -3.06
N GLY A 112 -0.85 0.54 -4.33
CA GLY A 112 0.02 -0.51 -4.82
C GLY A 112 1.39 -0.54 -4.14
N SER A 113 1.96 0.64 -3.83
CA SER A 113 3.23 0.72 -3.08
C SER A 113 3.06 0.29 -1.63
N THR A 114 1.97 0.67 -0.95
CA THR A 114 1.64 0.21 0.41
C THR A 114 1.47 -1.31 0.46
N ALA A 115 0.69 -1.88 -0.48
CA ALA A 115 0.50 -3.32 -0.59
C ALA A 115 1.81 -4.07 -0.85
N ARG A 116 2.68 -3.52 -1.71
CA ARG A 116 4.00 -4.09 -1.99
C ARG A 116 4.90 -4.03 -0.76
N GLN A 117 4.95 -2.91 -0.06
CA GLN A 117 5.74 -2.78 1.17
C GLN A 117 5.31 -3.79 2.24
N ALA A 118 4.00 -3.96 2.42
CA ALA A 118 3.45 -4.98 3.31
C ALA A 118 3.89 -6.39 2.89
N SER A 119 3.77 -6.72 1.60
CA SER A 119 4.23 -8.00 1.07
C SER A 119 5.73 -8.22 1.29
N ASP A 120 6.57 -7.22 1.02
CA ASP A 120 8.02 -7.30 1.17
C ASP A 120 8.43 -7.51 2.64
N GLN A 121 7.74 -6.84 3.59
CA GLN A 121 7.94 -7.05 5.01
C GLN A 121 7.59 -8.49 5.44
N LEU A 122 6.48 -9.03 4.93
CA LEU A 122 6.08 -10.41 5.22
C LEU A 122 7.06 -11.43 4.65
N GLU A 123 7.55 -11.23 3.42
CA GLU A 123 8.56 -12.09 2.80
C GLU A 123 9.91 -12.00 3.52
N ALA A 124 10.30 -10.82 4.00
CA ALA A 124 11.49 -10.66 4.85
C ALA A 124 11.43 -11.51 6.12
N MET A 125 10.26 -11.59 6.76
CA MET A 125 10.06 -12.40 7.96
C MET A 125 10.08 -13.92 7.68
N LYS A 126 9.74 -14.33 6.45
CA LYS A 126 9.86 -15.73 5.99
C LYS A 126 11.31 -16.15 5.71
N GLY A 127 12.21 -15.20 5.46
CA GLY A 127 13.65 -15.44 5.32
C GLY A 127 14.14 -15.65 3.88
N ASP A 128 13.27 -15.54 2.87
CA ASP A 128 13.58 -15.80 1.45
C ASP A 128 13.57 -14.53 0.59
N ALA A 129 13.91 -13.41 1.21
CA ALA A 129 13.58 -12.09 0.72
C ALA A 129 14.46 -11.65 -0.47
N LYS A 130 13.96 -11.82 -1.71
CA LYS A 130 14.49 -11.17 -2.94
C LYS A 130 14.13 -9.67 -2.99
N VAL A 131 14.40 -8.95 -1.90
CA VAL A 131 14.03 -7.54 -1.65
C VAL A 131 14.66 -6.50 -2.61
N PRO A 132 15.89 -6.67 -3.14
CA PRO A 132 16.55 -5.58 -3.88
C PRO A 132 15.88 -5.19 -5.20
N GLU A 133 15.28 -6.15 -5.92
CA GLU A 133 14.77 -5.93 -7.29
C GLU A 133 13.43 -5.16 -7.30
N LEU A 134 12.63 -5.30 -6.24
CA LEU A 134 11.28 -4.73 -6.14
C LEU A 134 11.28 -3.26 -5.68
N ILE A 135 12.22 -2.89 -4.80
CA ILE A 135 12.42 -1.50 -4.34
C ILE A 135 12.87 -0.60 -5.50
N ALA A 136 13.69 -1.12 -6.42
CA ALA A 136 14.14 -0.40 -7.61
C ALA A 136 12.97 -0.02 -8.53
N ASN A 137 12.01 -0.93 -8.74
CA ASN A 137 10.84 -0.67 -9.58
C ASN A 137 9.85 0.33 -8.97
N SER A 138 9.66 0.35 -7.64
CA SER A 138 8.78 1.32 -6.98
C SER A 138 9.29 2.76 -7.12
N LYS A 139 10.60 2.98 -6.97
CA LYS A 139 11.20 4.32 -7.07
C LYS A 139 11.11 4.90 -8.49
N ASN A 140 11.15 4.05 -9.51
CA ASN A 140 11.00 4.49 -10.89
C ASN A 140 9.58 4.96 -11.20
N VAL A 141 8.55 4.26 -10.71
CA VAL A 141 7.14 4.65 -10.88
C VAL A 141 6.84 5.99 -10.22
N SER A 142 7.28 6.21 -8.97
CA SER A 142 7.07 7.49 -8.28
C SER A 142 7.78 8.66 -8.99
N ARG A 143 8.98 8.42 -9.54
CA ARG A 143 9.73 9.43 -10.30
C ARG A 143 9.03 9.80 -11.61
N GLU A 144 8.54 8.81 -12.36
CA GLU A 144 7.80 9.05 -13.61
C GLU A 144 6.49 9.81 -13.37
N TYR A 145 5.83 9.52 -12.24
CA TYR A 145 4.64 10.24 -11.80
C TYR A 145 4.91 11.73 -11.55
N GLU A 146 5.96 12.07 -10.78
CA GLU A 146 6.28 13.48 -10.49
C GLU A 146 6.63 14.28 -11.76
N VAL A 147 7.37 13.66 -12.69
CA VAL A 147 7.69 14.29 -13.98
C VAL A 147 6.42 14.55 -14.79
N THR A 148 5.50 13.59 -14.83
CA THR A 148 4.24 13.73 -15.59
C THR A 148 3.33 14.80 -14.97
N ARG A 149 3.22 14.81 -13.64
CA ARG A 149 2.46 15.83 -12.89
C ARG A 149 2.99 17.24 -13.14
N SER A 150 4.31 17.41 -13.07
CA SER A 150 4.97 18.71 -13.30
C SER A 150 4.72 19.23 -14.72
N ARG A 151 4.80 18.35 -15.73
CA ARG A 151 4.53 18.73 -17.13
C ARG A 151 3.09 19.20 -17.33
N ILE A 152 2.13 18.54 -16.71
CA ILE A 152 0.72 18.92 -16.84
C ILE A 152 0.45 20.26 -16.16
N GLN A 153 1.02 20.49 -14.98
CA GLN A 153 0.92 21.79 -14.30
C GLN A 153 1.52 22.94 -15.13
N ASP A 154 2.68 22.72 -15.76
CA ASP A 154 3.31 23.70 -16.64
C ASP A 154 2.44 23.99 -17.89
N ILE A 155 1.86 22.96 -18.50
CA ILE A 155 0.91 23.13 -19.62
C ILE A 155 -0.31 23.95 -19.18
N MET A 156 -0.86 23.68 -17.99
CA MET A 156 -2.00 24.45 -17.46
C MET A 156 -1.66 25.92 -17.22
N GLY A 157 -0.52 26.23 -16.58
CA GLY A 157 -0.10 27.61 -16.35
C GLY A 157 0.11 28.41 -17.64
N ARG A 158 0.53 27.75 -18.72
CA ARG A 158 0.68 28.36 -20.06
C ARG A 158 -0.64 28.59 -20.79
N MET A 159 -1.69 27.85 -20.44
CA MET A 159 -3.03 28.07 -21.01
C MET A 159 -3.76 29.22 -20.33
N GLU A 160 -3.56 29.41 -19.03
CA GLU A 160 -4.17 30.53 -18.27
C GLU A 160 -3.55 31.89 -18.62
N THR A 161 -2.27 31.93 -19.02
CA THR A 161 -1.54 33.15 -19.41
C THR A 161 -1.81 33.63 -20.84
N LYS A 162 -2.59 32.88 -21.63
CA LYS A 162 -2.97 33.23 -23.01
C LYS A 162 -4.39 33.81 -23.15
N LYS A 163 -5.12 34.03 -22.04
CA LYS A 163 -6.34 34.86 -21.99
C LYS A 163 -5.96 36.32 -21.74
#